data_AF-A0A6G2QK17-F1
#
_entry.id   AF-A0A6G2QK17-F1
#
_cell.length_a   1.000
_cell.length_b   1.000
_cell.length_c   1.000
_cell.angle_alpha   90.00
_cell.angle_beta   90.00
_cell.angle_gamma   90.00
#
_symmetry.space_group_name_H-M   'P 1'
#
loop_
_entity.id
_entity.type
_entity.pdbx_description
1 polymer ?
#
loop_
_entity_poly.entity_id
_entity_poly.type
_entity_poly.pdbx_seq_one_letter_code
_entity_poly.pdbx_strand_id
1 'polypeptide(L)' 'GARRLHRRSLAAFGYGPKTLARILRLRRALSLARAGVPFAETAARAGYADQPHLAREVRQLTGLPLGGLLAGRG' A
#
# COMPACT_ATOMS: atom_id res chain seq x y z
N GLY A 1 17.39 -7.33 16.32
CA GLY A 1 16.67 -7.39 15.04
C GLY A 1 16.43 -6.03 14.41
N ALA A 2 15.62 -5.18 15.05
CA ALA A 2 15.10 -3.94 14.46
C ALA A 2 16.15 -2.96 13.88
N ARG A 3 17.24 -2.65 14.61
CA ARG A 3 18.30 -1.76 14.13
C ARG A 3 19.00 -2.26 12.86
N ARG A 4 19.22 -3.58 12.75
CA ARG A 4 19.86 -4.20 11.59
C ARG A 4 18.95 -4.18 10.36
N LEU A 5 17.65 -4.47 10.56
CA LEU A 5 16.65 -4.38 9.50
C LEU A 5 16.48 -2.93 9.02
N HIS A 6 16.48 -1.97 9.94
CA HIS A 6 16.42 -0.55 9.60
C HIS A 6 17.59 -0.12 8.72
N ARG A 7 18.83 -0.41 9.14
CA ARG A 7 20.03 -0.08 8.35
C ARG A 7 20.02 -0.74 6.97
N ARG A 8 19.62 -2.02 6.88
CA ARG A 8 19.47 -2.71 5.59
C ARG A 8 18.42 -2.05 4.70
N SER A 9 17.29 -1.64 5.26
CA SER A 9 16.22 -0.99 4.51
C SER A 9 16.66 0.38 3.99
N LEU A 10 17.32 1.19 4.83
CA LEU A 10 17.88 2.47 4.41
C LEU A 10 18.92 2.29 3.29
N ALA A 11 19.84 1.35 3.44
CA ALA A 11 20.87 1.09 2.45
C ALA A 11 20.30 0.61 1.10
N ALA A 12 19.24 -0.20 1.12
CA ALA A 12 18.65 -0.78 -0.09
C ALA A 12 17.60 0.12 -0.78
N PHE A 13 16.83 0.89 0.00
CA PHE A 13 15.63 1.57 -0.50
C PHE A 13 15.58 3.07 -0.19
N GLY A 14 16.48 3.59 0.64
CA GLY A 14 16.45 4.98 1.11
C GLY A 14 15.40 5.26 2.18
N TYR A 15 14.63 4.26 2.63
CA TYR A 15 13.62 4.40 3.68
C TYR A 15 13.57 3.20 4.63
N GLY A 16 12.99 3.42 5.81
CA GLY A 16 12.89 2.40 6.85
C GLY A 16 11.88 1.28 6.55
N PRO A 17 11.97 0.16 7.29
CA PRO A 17 11.13 -1.03 7.06
C PRO A 17 9.63 -0.76 7.23
N LYS A 18 9.25 0.25 8.02
CA LYS A 18 7.84 0.67 8.14
C LYS A 18 7.31 1.20 6.81
N THR A 19 8.07 2.08 6.13
CA THR A 19 7.70 2.60 4.81
C THR A 19 7.66 1.49 3.77
N LEU A 20 8.64 0.58 3.80
CA LEU A 20 8.65 -0.60 2.93
C LEU A 20 7.37 -1.44 3.11
N ALA A 21 6.99 -1.73 4.35
CA ALA A 21 5.77 -2.49 4.64
C ALA A 21 4.51 -1.79 4.11
N ARG A 22 4.42 -0.47 4.23
CA ARG A 22 3.31 0.33 3.67
C ARG A 22 3.24 0.20 2.15
N ILE A 23 4.38 0.31 1.46
CA ILE A 23 4.47 0.18 0.00
C ILE A 23 4.06 -1.22 -0.46
N LEU A 24 4.57 -2.27 0.19
CA LEU A 24 4.21 -3.66 -0.13
C LEU A 24 2.71 -3.92 0.09
N ARG A 25 2.15 -3.35 1.17
CA ARG A 25 0.71 -3.41 1.44
C ARG A 25 -0.11 -2.77 0.33
N LEU A 26 0.27 -1.56 -0.09
CA LEU A 26 -0.39 -0.84 -1.18
C LEU A 26 -0.30 -1.63 -2.49
N ARG A 27 0.86 -2.20 -2.83
CA ARG A 27 1.02 -3.04 -4.02
C ARG A 27 0.05 -4.22 -4.03
N ARG A 28 -0.13 -4.90 -2.90
CA ARG A 28 -1.10 -5.99 -2.75
C ARG A 28 -2.54 -5.48 -2.95
N ALA A 29 -2.90 -4.36 -2.33
CA ALA A 29 -4.23 -3.78 -2.47
C ALA A 29 -4.54 -3.40 -3.94
N LEU A 30 -3.59 -2.78 -4.64
CA LEU A 30 -3.76 -2.43 -6.06
C LEU A 30 -3.89 -3.68 -6.94
N SER A 31 -3.18 -4.77 -6.64
CA SER A 31 -3.34 -6.04 -7.35
C SER A 31 -4.75 -6.62 -7.20
N LEU A 32 -5.28 -6.63 -5.97
CA LEU A 32 -6.63 -7.14 -5.68
C LEU A 32 -7.71 -6.27 -6.33
N ALA A 33 -7.61 -4.95 -6.20
CA ALA A 33 -8.56 -4.02 -6.77
C ALA A 33 -8.60 -4.10 -8.31
N ARG A 34 -7.44 -4.27 -8.97
CA ARG A 34 -7.37 -4.49 -10.42
C ARG A 34 -7.98 -5.83 -10.86
N ALA A 35 -7.94 -6.83 -10.00
CA ALA A 35 -8.62 -8.10 -10.23
C ALA A 35 -10.13 -8.03 -9.95
N GLY A 36 -10.69 -6.83 -9.72
CA GLY A 36 -12.13 -6.63 -9.50
C GLY A 36 -12.61 -6.91 -8.08
N VAL A 37 -11.70 -7.14 -7.11
CA VAL A 37 -12.10 -7.37 -5.72
C VAL A 37 -12.71 -6.09 -5.13
N PRO A 38 -13.91 -6.14 -4.51
CA PRO A 38 -14.54 -4.99 -3.86
C PRO A 38 -13.60 -4.29 -2.87
N PHE A 39 -13.66 -2.97 -2.74
CA PHE A 39 -12.67 -2.21 -1.97
C PHE A 39 -12.65 -2.52 -0.46
N ALA A 40 -13.80 -2.81 0.13
CA ALA A 40 -13.88 -3.27 1.53
C ALA A 40 -13.14 -4.59 1.73
N GLU A 41 -13.33 -5.54 0.81
CA GLU A 41 -12.64 -6.83 0.85
C GLU A 41 -11.15 -6.70 0.52
N THR A 42 -10.80 -5.85 -0.45
CA THR A 42 -9.41 -5.49 -0.76
C THR A 42 -8.69 -4.95 0.47
N ALA A 43 -9.34 -4.07 1.24
CA ALA A 43 -8.78 -3.52 2.47
C ALA A 43 -8.45 -4.64 3.47
N ALA A 44 -9.43 -5.50 3.79
CA ALA A 44 -9.25 -6.60 4.71
C ALA A 44 -8.13 -7.57 4.23
N ARG A 45 -8.18 -8.00 2.97
CA ARG A 45 -7.20 -8.93 2.38
C ARG A 45 -5.80 -8.33 2.30
N ALA A 46 -5.67 -7.02 2.13
CA ALA A 46 -4.37 -6.35 2.13
C ALA A 46 -3.88 -5.98 3.55
N GLY A 47 -4.67 -6.18 4.60
CA GLY A 47 -4.28 -5.86 5.99
C GLY A 47 -4.47 -4.40 6.38
N TYR A 48 -5.45 -3.72 5.77
CA TYR A 48 -6.03 -2.49 6.27
C TYR A 48 -7.23 -2.81 7.17
N ALA A 49 -7.48 -1.95 8.15
CA ALA A 49 -8.59 -2.11 9.09
C ALA A 49 -9.96 -2.04 8.38
N ASP A 50 -10.08 -1.13 7.41
CA ASP A 50 -11.30 -0.88 6.65
C ASP A 50 -10.98 -0.17 5.32
N GLN A 51 -12.00 0.01 4.47
CA GLN A 51 -11.88 0.73 3.20
C GLN A 51 -11.43 2.20 3.39
N PRO A 52 -11.94 2.98 4.37
CA PRO A 52 -11.43 4.32 4.66
C PRO A 52 -9.92 4.36 4.97
N HIS A 53 -9.39 3.39 5.73
CA HIS A 53 -7.97 3.27 6.03
C HIS A 53 -7.16 3.01 4.76
N LEU A 54 -7.60 2.08 3.90
CA LEU A 54 -7.02 1.89 2.57
C LEU A 54 -7.00 3.20 1.77
N ALA A 55 -8.13 3.91 1.71
CA ALA A 55 -8.24 5.15 0.93
C ALA A 55 -7.33 6.27 1.45
N ARG A 56 -7.18 6.41 2.77
CA ARG A 56 -6.25 7.37 3.39
C ARG A 56 -4.80 7.03 3.05
N GLU A 57 -4.42 5.75 3.14
CA GLU A 57 -3.06 5.32 2.82
C GLU A 57 -2.72 5.54 1.34
N VAL A 58 -3.65 5.22 0.44
CA VAL A 58 -3.49 5.42 -1.01
C VAL A 58 -3.21 6.90 -1.31
N ARG A 59 -4.02 7.81 -0.74
CA ARG A 59 -3.80 9.26 -0.91
C ARG A 59 -2.48 9.72 -0.32
N GLN A 60 -2.11 9.24 0.88
CA GLN A 60 -0.84 9.61 1.50
C GLN A 60 0.40 9.16 0.71
N LEU A 61 0.33 8.00 0.05
CA LEU A 61 1.47 7.44 -0.69
C LEU A 61 1.54 7.90 -2.15
N THR A 62 0.41 8.25 -2.77
CA THR A 62 0.35 8.50 -4.22
C THR A 62 -0.17 9.88 -4.61
N GLY A 63 -0.74 10.64 -3.66
CA GLY A 63 -1.44 11.89 -3.94
C GLY A 63 -2.80 11.72 -4.65
N LEU A 64 -3.14 10.51 -5.09
CA LEU A 64 -4.34 10.22 -5.87
C LEU A 64 -5.32 9.34 -5.07
N PRO A 65 -6.64 9.40 -5.36
CA PRO A 65 -7.57 8.41 -4.84
C PRO A 65 -7.39 7.04 -5.53
N LEU A 66 -7.82 5.96 -4.85
CA LEU A 66 -7.71 4.59 -5.38
C LEU A 66 -8.36 4.44 -6.76
N GLY A 67 -9.56 4.99 -6.97
CA GLY A 67 -10.22 4.96 -8.27
C GLY A 67 -9.42 5.65 -9.38
N GLY A 68 -8.72 6.75 -9.07
CA GLY A 68 -7.86 7.46 -10.03
C GLY A 68 -6.65 6.63 -10.46
N LEU A 69 -6.06 5.87 -9.54
CA LEU A 69 -4.96 4.94 -9.84
C LEU A 69 -5.39 3.72 -10.68
N LEU A 70 -6.67 3.35 -10.61
CA LEU A 70 -7.24 2.26 -11.40
C LEU A 70 -7.66 2.73 -12.79
N ALA A 71 -8.20 3.96 -12.90
CA ALA A 71 -8.62 4.55 -14.17
C ALA A 71 -7.44 4.90 -15.10
N GLY A 72 -6.28 5.31 -14.56
CA GLY A 72 -5.10 5.67 -15.35
C GLY A 72 -4.31 4.51 -15.97
N ARG A 73 -4.86 3.28 -15.98
CA ARG A 73 -4.25 2.07 -16.54
C ARG A 73 -5.26 1.23 -17.37
N GLY A 74 -6.15 1.92 -18.08
CA GLY A 74 -6.89 1.36 -19.20
C GLY A 74 -6.03 1.35 -20.47
#